data_AF-A0A7C6CD27-F1
#
_entry.id   AF-A0A7C6CD27-F1
#
_cell.length_a   1.000
_cell.length_b   1.000
_cell.length_c   1.000
_cell.angle_alpha   90.00
_cell.angle_beta   90.00
_cell.angle_gamma   90.00
#
_symmetry.space_group_name_H-M   'P 1'
#
loop_
_entity.id
_entity.type
_entity.pdbx_description
1 polymer ?
#
loop_
_entity_poly.entity_id
_entity_poly.type
_entity_poly.pdbx_seq_one_letter_code
_entity_poly.pdbx_strand_id
1 'polypeptide(L)'
;MDAIKQYLDYMFRTLPPTPQAIQARADLLAMMEDKYTELRNEGMPEHQAVAQVISDFGNLEEVAQELNLPTEPISEGAAGTPIM
;
A
#
# COMPACT_ATOMS: atom_id res chain seq x y z
N MET A 1 -4.66 0.56 16.21
CA MET A 1 -4.93 1.52 15.09
C MET A 1 -3.67 2.21 14.55
N ASP A 2 -2.71 2.61 15.39
CA ASP A 2 -1.51 3.35 14.96
C ASP A 2 -0.65 2.60 13.93
N ALA A 3 -0.57 1.27 14.05
CA ALA A 3 0.24 0.43 13.18
C ALA A 3 -0.23 0.41 11.70
N ILE A 4 -1.54 0.46 11.44
CA ILE A 4 -2.08 0.52 10.07
C ILE A 4 -1.72 1.86 9.43
N LYS A 5 -1.87 2.96 10.19
CA LYS A 5 -1.48 4.30 9.76
C LYS A 5 0.01 4.39 9.47
N GLN A 6 0.85 3.83 10.34
CA GLN A 6 2.29 3.76 10.15
C GLN A 6 2.67 2.94 8.92
N TYR A 7 2.01 1.81 8.68
CA TYR A 7 2.25 0.98 7.49
C TYR A 7 1.91 1.74 6.20
N LEU A 8 0.72 2.34 6.13
CA LEU A 8 0.33 3.19 5.00
C LEU A 8 1.24 4.40 4.84
N ASP A 9 1.68 5.02 5.94
CA ASP A 9 2.65 6.12 5.88
C ASP A 9 3.97 5.66 5.27
N TYR A 10 4.52 4.53 5.73
CA TYR A 10 5.77 3.97 5.23
C TYR A 10 5.67 3.59 3.74
N MET A 11 4.52 3.05 3.33
CA MET A 11 4.21 2.76 1.94
C MET A 11 4.18 4.03 1.08
N PHE A 12 3.38 5.02 1.47
CA PHE A 12 3.20 6.23 0.68
C PHE A 12 4.38 7.19 0.76
N ARG A 13 5.31 6.99 1.69
CA ARG A 13 6.51 7.82 1.86
C ARG A 13 7.51 7.72 0.71
N THR A 14 7.49 6.61 -0.04
CA THR A 14 8.31 6.45 -1.27
C THR A 14 7.61 7.01 -2.51
N LEU A 15 6.32 7.37 -2.39
CA LEU A 15 5.52 7.90 -3.48
C LEU A 15 5.47 9.43 -3.41
N PRO A 16 5.45 10.13 -4.55
CA PRO A 16 5.28 11.57 -4.55
C PRO A 16 3.91 11.93 -3.96
N PRO A 17 3.81 12.97 -3.10
CA PRO A 17 2.56 13.40 -2.47
C PRO A 17 1.68 14.12 -3.50
N THR A 18 1.12 13.35 -4.43
CA THR A 18 0.13 13.80 -5.40
C THR A 18 -1.26 13.73 -4.79
N PRO A 19 -2.21 14.55 -5.25
CA PRO A 19 -3.60 14.48 -4.79
C PRO A 19 -4.21 13.08 -4.99
N GLN A 20 -3.82 12.36 -6.05
CA GLN A 20 -4.24 10.97 -6.27
C GLN A 20 -3.69 10.02 -5.20
N ALA A 21 -2.41 10.12 -4.86
CA ALA A 21 -1.81 9.30 -3.81
C ALA A 21 -2.41 9.61 -2.43
N ILE A 22 -2.68 10.88 -2.12
CA ILE A 22 -3.32 11.27 -0.85
C ILE A 22 -4.75 10.73 -0.77
N GLN A 23 -5.52 10.84 -1.86
CA GLN A 23 -6.88 10.33 -1.92
C GLN A 23 -6.90 8.80 -1.79
N ALA A 24 -6.04 8.11 -2.53
CA ALA A 24 -5.89 6.67 -2.45
C ALA A 24 -5.53 6.26 -1.02
N ARG A 25 -4.50 6.87 -0.41
CA ARG A 25 -4.12 6.58 0.99
C ARG A 25 -5.31 6.67 1.94
N ALA A 26 -6.12 7.72 1.83
CA ALA A 26 -7.28 7.91 2.71
C ALA A 26 -8.35 6.81 2.49
N ASP A 27 -8.57 6.42 1.24
CA ASP A 27 -9.50 5.35 0.87
C ASP A 27 -9.03 3.99 1.41
N LEU A 28 -7.76 3.65 1.15
CA LEU A 28 -7.14 2.41 1.65
C LEU A 28 -7.13 2.38 3.18
N LEU A 29 -6.86 3.51 3.84
CA LEU A 29 -6.91 3.62 5.30
C LEU A 29 -8.32 3.28 5.83
N ALA A 30 -9.37 3.83 5.22
CA ALA A 30 -10.74 3.57 5.62
C ALA A 30 -11.09 2.08 5.45
N MET A 31 -10.70 1.47 4.32
CA MET A 31 -10.90 0.04 4.08
C MET A 31 -10.17 -0.83 5.11
N MET A 32 -8.91 -0.51 5.42
CA MET A 32 -8.12 -1.24 6.40
C MET A 32 -8.67 -1.05 7.82
N GLU A 33 -9.16 0.14 8.19
CA GLU A 33 -9.78 0.38 9.50
C GLU A 33 -11.09 -0.38 9.67
N ASP A 34 -11.92 -0.46 8.62
CA ASP A 34 -13.17 -1.23 8.62
C ASP A 34 -12.87 -2.72 8.84
N LYS A 35 -11.96 -3.29 8.04
CA LYS A 35 -11.55 -4.69 8.12
C LYS A 35 -10.86 -5.03 9.44
N TYR A 36 -10.03 -4.13 9.95
CA TYR A 36 -9.44 -4.26 11.29
C TYR A 36 -10.51 -4.29 12.39
N THR A 37 -11.52 -3.43 12.29
CA THR A 37 -12.61 -3.36 13.25
C THR A 37 -13.46 -4.63 13.20
N GLU A 38 -13.69 -5.19 12.01
CA GLU A 38 -14.36 -6.47 11.82
C GLU A 38 -13.59 -7.61 12.53
N LEU A 39 -12.30 -7.78 12.24
CA LEU A 39 -11.44 -8.77 12.90
C LEU A 39 -11.40 -8.60 14.42
N ARG A 40 -11.38 -7.34 14.89
CA ARG A 40 -11.44 -7.02 16.32
C ARG A 40 -12.77 -7.43 16.95
N ASN A 41 -13.88 -7.30 16.24
CA ASN A 41 -15.19 -7.77 16.69
C ASN A 41 -15.29 -9.30 16.70
N GLU A 42 -14.58 -9.99 15.81
CA GLU A 42 -14.43 -11.46 15.86
C GLU A 42 -13.60 -11.96 17.05
N GLY A 43 -12.98 -11.05 17.82
CA GLY A 43 -12.15 -11.37 18.97
C GLY A 43 -10.66 -11.54 18.63
N MET A 44 -10.25 -11.19 17.40
CA MET A 44 -8.84 -11.20 17.01
C MET A 44 -8.06 -10.12 17.79
N PRO A 45 -6.88 -10.46 18.35
CA PRO A 45 -6.08 -9.48 19.07
C PRO A 45 -5.49 -8.44 18.12
N GLU A 46 -5.31 -7.20 18.62
CA GLU A 46 -4.91 -6.05 17.80
C GLU A 46 -3.68 -6.31 16.92
N HIS A 47 -2.63 -6.92 17.48
CA HIS A 47 -1.40 -7.21 16.73
C HIS A 47 -1.64 -8.17 15.55
N GLN A 48 -2.55 -9.13 15.71
CA GLN A 48 -2.84 -10.14 14.70
C GLN A 48 -3.81 -9.60 13.65
N ALA A 49 -4.81 -8.81 14.07
CA ALA A 49 -5.71 -8.13 13.17
C ALA A 49 -4.96 -7.17 12.24
N VAL A 50 -4.01 -6.39 12.79
CA VAL A 50 -3.15 -5.51 11.98
C VAL A 50 -2.32 -6.32 10.98
N ALA A 51 -1.65 -7.39 11.43
CA ALA A 51 -0.82 -8.22 10.56
C ALA A 51 -1.64 -8.89 9.43
N GLN A 52 -2.86 -9.32 9.74
CA GLN A 52 -3.77 -9.92 8.76
C GLN A 52 -4.23 -8.90 7.73
N VAL A 53 -4.67 -7.72 8.15
CA VAL A 53 -5.11 -6.65 7.23
C VAL A 53 -3.95 -6.22 6.33
N ILE A 54 -2.73 -6.09 6.87
CA ILE A 54 -1.53 -5.76 6.07
C ILE A 54 -1.23 -6.86 5.04
N SER A 55 -1.30 -8.12 5.45
CA SER A 55 -1.00 -9.25 4.57
C SER A 55 -2.04 -9.42 3.46
N ASP A 56 -3.31 -9.18 3.78
CA ASP A 56 -4.42 -9.26 2.84
C ASP A 56 -4.43 -8.11 1.83
N PHE A 57 -3.93 -6.93 2.24
CA PHE A 57 -3.81 -5.76 1.37
C PHE A 57 -2.68 -5.86 0.34
N GLY A 58 -1.74 -6.79 0.54
CA GLY A 58 -0.60 -6.96 -0.35
C GLY A 58 0.51 -5.93 -0.15
N ASN A 59 1.45 -5.92 -1.10
CA ASN A 59 2.70 -5.17 -0.99
C ASN A 59 2.60 -3.80 -1.70
N LEU A 60 3.43 -2.84 -1.26
CA LEU A 60 3.47 -1.47 -1.81
C LEU A 60 3.52 -1.45 -3.34
N GLU A 61 4.34 -2.33 -3.91
CA GLU A 61 4.61 -2.37 -5.35
C GLU A 61 3.34 -2.63 -6.15
N GLU A 62 2.44 -3.49 -5.66
CA GLU A 62 1.17 -3.79 -6.34
C GLU A 62 0.25 -2.56 -6.30
N VAL A 63 0.08 -1.95 -5.11
CA VAL A 63 -0.74 -0.74 -4.95
C VAL A 63 -0.21 0.43 -5.80
N ALA A 64 1.11 0.61 -5.85
CA ALA A 64 1.74 1.67 -6.65
C ALA A 64 1.55 1.45 -8.15
N GLN A 65 1.63 0.19 -8.60
CA GLN A 65 1.38 -0.18 -9.99
C GLN A 65 -0.08 0.01 -10.39
N GLU A 66 -1.04 -0.38 -9.54
CA GLU A 66 -2.47 -0.17 -9.79
C GLU A 66 -2.81 1.32 -9.91
N LEU A 67 -2.19 2.16 -9.09
CA LEU A 67 -2.38 3.61 -9.10
C LEU A 67 -1.65 4.33 -10.25
N ASN A 68 -0.90 3.61 -11.11
CA ASN A 68 -0.06 4.17 -12.16
C ASN A 68 0.88 5.28 -11.65
N LEU A 69 1.33 5.14 -10.40
CA LEU A 69 2.28 6.09 -9.85
C LEU A 69 3.66 5.82 -10.48
N PRO A 70 4.44 6.87 -10.78
CA PRO A 70 5.82 6.69 -11.17
C PRO A 70 6.61 6.22 -9.95
N THR A 71 6.48 4.95 -9.59
CA THR A 71 7.59 4.22 -9.00
C THR A 71 8.63 4.20 -10.11
N GLU A 72 9.52 5.20 -10.13
CA GLU A 72 10.70 5.13 -10.98
C GLU A 72 11.36 3.78 -10.67
N PRO A 73 11.35 2.80 -11.61
CA PRO A 73 12.33 1.77 -11.50
C PRO A 73 13.65 2.53 -11.62
N ILE A 74 14.57 2.31 -10.68
CA ILE A 74 15.97 2.52 -10.99
C ILE A 74 16.23 1.83 -12.33
N SER A 75 16.28 2.63 -13.39
CA SER A 75 16.49 2.14 -14.74
C SER A 75 17.89 1.59 -14.77
N GLU A 76 18.01 0.27 -14.74
CA GLU A 76 19.19 -0.39 -15.24
C GLU A 76 18.76 -1.43 -16.27
N GLY A 77 19.04 -1.11 -17.54
CA GLY A 77 19.08 -2.09 -18.62
C GLY A 77 17.81 -2.23 -19.45
N ALA A 78 17.49 -1.20 -20.24
CA ALA A 78 16.82 -1.43 -21.53
C ALA A 78 17.77 -2.21 -22.46
N ALA A 79 17.87 -3.53 -22.26
CA ALA A 79 18.38 -4.46 -23.25
C ALA A 79 17.31 -4.65 -24.33
N GLY A 80 17.33 -3.78 -25.33
CA GLY A 80 16.36 -3.77 -26.43
C GLY A 80 16.88 -3.12 -27.70
N THR A 81 18.12 -3.42 -28.08
CA THR A 81 18.58 -3.38 -29.48
C THR A 81 18.71 -4.85 -29.90
N PRO A 82 18.26 -5.36 -31.07
CA PRO A 82 18.14 -4.73 -32.40
C PRO A 82 16.70 -4.89 -32.97
N ILE A 83 16.30 -4.30 -34.11
CA ILE A 83 16.45 -4.82 -35.48
C ILE A 83 16.31 -3.64 -36.47
N MET A 84 17.31 -3.45 -37.33
CA MET A 84 17.15 -2.87 -38.67
C MET A 84 16.94 -4.00 -39.66
#